data_AF-A0A9D7F2K3-F1
#
_entry.id   AF-A0A9D7F2K3-F1
#
_cell.length_a   1.000
_cell.length_b   1.000
_cell.length_c   1.000
_cell.angle_alpha   90.00
_cell.angle_beta   90.00
_cell.angle_gamma   90.00
#
_symmetry.space_group_name_H-M   'P 1'
#
loop_
_entity.id
_entity.type
_entity.pdbx_description
1 polymer ?
#
loop_
_entity_poly.entity_id
_entity_poly.type
_entity_poly.pdbx_seq_one_letter_code
_entity_poly.pdbx_strand_id
1 'polypeptide(L)'
;MAKLNFAYAIIFYLLFPAFLNAQPSDDWIKENFVVEVHTVDDFIERFNGDVDQRVRDQWFKLFDKKDISRKDILYSLFNLRSADWSEAQVETFINQAIDRECPAFLDFEGDEWYAKVNCKVQFQGKNYLTDLVLKVRKDPASGGLEWVIVSMLHSGVFAELCQEPFPYAKANRKLFLSPMSHGANFSSLKRAFEDEKNFSDCMELKSRNPLLNTLAWEVYLGNMTLMRINSIEFHFFQVPGWVFVVKQVPREDFNTGWLISELYPAVGPELAKYKLISLNIK
;
A
#
# COMPACT_ATOMS: atom_id res chain seq x y z
N MET A 1 73.12 -5.76 -36.82
CA MET A 1 72.20 -5.50 -37.96
C MET A 1 71.03 -6.48 -37.88
N ALA A 2 69.93 -6.19 -38.60
CA ALA A 2 68.62 -6.85 -38.52
C ALA A 2 67.83 -6.54 -37.22
N LYS A 3 66.68 -5.89 -37.40
CA LYS A 3 65.63 -5.67 -36.39
C LYS A 3 64.64 -6.83 -36.48
N LEU A 4 63.98 -7.20 -35.38
CA LEU A 4 62.64 -7.77 -35.47
C LEU A 4 61.79 -7.31 -34.29
N ASN A 5 60.82 -6.44 -34.56
CA ASN A 5 59.83 -6.02 -33.58
C ASN A 5 58.78 -7.12 -33.44
N PHE A 6 58.43 -7.50 -32.21
CA PHE A 6 57.15 -8.14 -31.92
C PHE A 6 56.43 -7.35 -30.84
N ALA A 7 55.45 -6.55 -31.27
CA ALA A 7 54.57 -5.83 -30.38
C ALA A 7 53.53 -6.80 -29.80
N TYR A 8 53.57 -7.02 -28.49
CA TYR A 8 52.50 -7.74 -27.80
C TYR A 8 51.29 -6.82 -27.64
N ALA A 9 50.39 -6.86 -28.62
CA ALA A 9 49.06 -6.28 -28.48
C ALA A 9 48.22 -7.16 -27.54
N ILE A 10 48.17 -6.80 -26.26
CA ILE A 10 47.28 -7.43 -25.29
C ILE A 10 45.85 -6.95 -25.57
N ILE A 11 45.09 -7.74 -26.33
CA ILE A 11 43.65 -7.52 -26.52
C ILE A 11 42.95 -7.99 -25.24
N PHE A 12 42.74 -7.06 -24.32
CA PHE A 12 41.85 -7.27 -23.18
C PHE A 12 40.40 -7.23 -23.69
N TYR A 13 39.83 -8.39 -24.02
CA TYR A 13 38.39 -8.53 -24.23
C TYR A 13 37.70 -8.32 -22.87
N LEU A 14 37.30 -7.07 -22.60
CA LEU A 14 36.38 -6.76 -21.52
C LEU A 14 35.02 -7.38 -21.86
N LEU A 15 34.83 -8.63 -21.42
CA LEU A 15 33.51 -9.24 -21.26
C LEU A 15 32.79 -8.52 -20.12
N PHE A 16 32.33 -7.30 -20.39
CA PHE A 16 31.21 -6.74 -19.65
C PHE A 16 30.01 -7.66 -19.90
N PRO A 17 29.42 -8.29 -18.87
CA PRO A 17 28.08 -8.82 -19.02
C PRO A 17 27.18 -7.61 -19.28
N ALA A 18 26.76 -7.46 -20.54
CA ALA A 18 25.67 -6.57 -20.85
C ALA A 18 24.45 -7.14 -20.11
N PHE A 19 24.09 -6.50 -19.00
CA PHE A 19 22.77 -6.67 -18.40
C PHE A 19 21.77 -6.13 -19.43
N LEU A 20 21.36 -7.03 -20.33
CA LEU A 20 20.17 -6.86 -21.14
C LEU A 20 18.98 -6.89 -20.17
N ASN A 21 18.70 -5.73 -19.58
CA ASN A 21 17.36 -5.43 -19.12
C ASN A 21 16.48 -5.52 -20.36
N ALA A 22 15.80 -6.66 -20.53
CA ALA A 22 14.73 -6.76 -21.50
C ALA A 22 13.72 -5.67 -21.14
N GLN A 23 13.57 -4.68 -22.02
CA GLN A 23 12.46 -3.75 -21.86
C GLN A 23 11.18 -4.57 -21.96
N PRO A 24 10.20 -4.38 -21.06
CA PRO A 24 8.89 -5.00 -21.21
C PRO A 24 8.40 -4.71 -22.63
N SER A 25 8.03 -5.73 -23.40
CA SER A 25 7.54 -5.47 -24.75
C SER A 25 6.24 -4.70 -24.66
N ASP A 26 6.16 -3.56 -25.35
CA ASP A 26 4.96 -2.70 -25.31
C ASP A 26 3.65 -3.45 -25.65
N ASP A 27 3.73 -4.60 -26.32
CA ASP A 27 2.56 -5.33 -26.81
C ASP A 27 1.77 -6.07 -25.70
N TRP A 28 2.41 -6.63 -24.65
CA TRP A 28 1.65 -7.21 -23.51
C TRP A 28 0.93 -6.13 -22.69
N ILE A 29 1.48 -4.91 -22.69
CA ILE A 29 0.90 -3.72 -22.06
C ILE A 29 -0.26 -3.18 -22.91
N LYS A 30 -0.15 -3.19 -24.25
CA LYS A 30 -1.20 -2.73 -25.18
C LYS A 30 -2.44 -3.60 -25.19
N GLU A 31 -2.32 -4.91 -24.92
CA GLU A 31 -3.48 -5.80 -24.89
C GLU A 31 -4.28 -5.74 -23.58
N ASN A 32 -3.73 -5.14 -22.51
CA ASN A 32 -4.31 -5.08 -21.16
C ASN A 32 -4.64 -3.65 -20.67
N PHE A 33 -5.19 -2.83 -21.55
CA PHE A 33 -6.05 -1.72 -21.14
C PHE A 33 -7.36 -2.31 -20.49
N VAL A 34 -8.23 -1.68 -19.69
CA VAL A 34 -8.27 -0.37 -19.03
C VAL A 34 -9.49 -0.27 -18.08
N VAL A 35 -9.49 0.70 -17.15
CA VAL A 35 -10.56 1.65 -16.73
C VAL A 35 -10.07 2.35 -15.45
N GLU A 36 -10.22 3.68 -15.33
CA GLU A 36 -9.87 4.44 -14.12
C GLU A 36 -10.46 3.80 -12.86
N VAL A 37 -9.61 3.56 -11.85
CA VAL A 37 -10.00 2.97 -10.56
C VAL A 37 -10.18 4.09 -9.53
N HIS A 38 -11.43 4.51 -9.29
CA HIS A 38 -11.72 5.76 -8.58
C HIS A 38 -11.48 5.67 -7.07
N THR A 39 -11.77 4.52 -6.45
CA THR A 39 -11.59 4.27 -5.00
C THR A 39 -10.89 2.93 -4.75
N VAL A 40 -10.46 2.69 -3.50
CA VAL A 40 -9.95 1.36 -3.11
C VAL A 40 -11.09 0.33 -3.02
N ASP A 41 -12.34 0.74 -2.85
CA ASP A 41 -13.51 -0.16 -2.97
C ASP A 41 -13.65 -0.67 -4.41
N ASP A 42 -13.63 0.24 -5.40
CA ASP A 42 -13.63 -0.07 -6.84
C ASP A 42 -12.42 -0.94 -7.24
N PHE A 43 -11.28 -0.79 -6.54
CA PHE A 43 -10.14 -1.71 -6.67
C PHE A 43 -10.46 -3.12 -6.14
N ILE A 44 -11.03 -3.23 -4.93
CA ILE A 44 -11.36 -4.50 -4.26
C ILE A 44 -12.45 -5.26 -5.02
N GLU A 45 -13.52 -4.57 -5.42
CA GLU A 45 -14.62 -5.11 -6.24
C GLU A 45 -14.05 -5.74 -7.52
N ARG A 46 -13.28 -4.96 -8.29
CA ARG A 46 -12.65 -5.43 -9.53
C ARG A 46 -11.67 -6.57 -9.30
N PHE A 47 -10.83 -6.51 -8.26
CA PHE A 47 -9.93 -7.60 -7.94
C PHE A 47 -10.71 -8.90 -7.73
N ASN A 48 -11.87 -8.82 -7.08
CA ASN A 48 -12.76 -9.95 -6.86
C ASN A 48 -13.56 -10.38 -8.10
N GLY A 49 -13.47 -9.64 -9.20
CA GLY A 49 -14.22 -9.88 -10.43
C GLY A 49 -15.65 -9.35 -10.38
N ASP A 50 -16.01 -8.58 -9.34
CA ASP A 50 -17.22 -7.74 -9.40
C ASP A 50 -16.89 -6.47 -10.18
N VAL A 51 -17.67 -6.22 -11.22
CA VAL A 51 -17.37 -5.21 -12.23
C VAL A 51 -18.67 -4.49 -12.50
N ASP A 52 -18.68 -3.16 -12.39
CA ASP A 52 -19.88 -2.38 -12.66
C ASP A 52 -20.21 -2.32 -14.18
N GLN A 53 -21.38 -1.78 -14.53
CA GLN A 53 -21.77 -1.66 -15.94
C GLN A 53 -20.96 -0.58 -16.69
N ARG A 54 -20.46 0.45 -16.01
CA ARG A 54 -19.61 1.51 -16.60
C ARG A 54 -18.28 0.93 -17.08
N VAL A 55 -17.65 0.06 -16.29
CA VAL A 55 -16.42 -0.66 -16.65
C VAL A 55 -16.68 -1.57 -17.84
N ARG A 56 -17.78 -2.35 -17.84
CA ARG A 56 -18.18 -3.18 -18.99
C ARG A 56 -18.43 -2.36 -20.27
N ASP A 57 -19.13 -1.22 -20.16
CA ASP A 57 -19.41 -0.35 -21.29
C ASP A 57 -18.13 0.31 -21.84
N GLN A 58 -17.18 0.65 -20.97
CA GLN A 58 -15.88 1.20 -21.36
C GLN A 58 -14.98 0.13 -22.01
N TRP A 59 -14.95 -1.09 -21.45
CA TRP A 59 -14.28 -2.25 -22.05
C TRP A 59 -14.79 -2.53 -23.46
N PHE A 60 -16.11 -2.64 -23.63
CA PHE A 60 -16.72 -2.88 -24.95
C PHE A 60 -16.36 -1.79 -25.96
N LYS A 61 -16.38 -0.51 -25.57
CA LYS A 61 -16.02 0.63 -26.44
C LYS A 61 -14.55 0.62 -26.89
N LEU A 62 -13.64 0.06 -26.10
CA LEU A 62 -12.20 0.10 -26.36
C LEU A 62 -11.70 -1.13 -27.14
N PHE A 63 -12.35 -2.28 -26.94
CA PHE A 63 -11.89 -3.56 -27.49
C PHE A 63 -12.83 -4.23 -28.50
N ASP A 64 -14.07 -3.75 -28.64
CA ASP A 64 -15.16 -4.45 -29.36
C ASP A 64 -15.42 -5.88 -28.82
N LYS A 65 -14.96 -6.17 -27.60
CA LYS A 65 -15.15 -7.43 -26.87
C LYS A 65 -16.27 -7.25 -25.85
N LYS A 66 -17.27 -8.12 -25.88
CA LYS A 66 -18.39 -8.12 -24.91
C LYS A 66 -18.01 -8.80 -23.60
N ASP A 67 -17.18 -9.83 -23.69
CA ASP A 67 -16.73 -10.58 -22.53
C ASP A 67 -15.45 -9.96 -21.97
N ILE A 68 -15.39 -9.89 -20.64
CA ILE A 68 -14.26 -9.44 -19.85
C ILE A 68 -14.02 -10.49 -18.78
N SER A 69 -12.83 -11.08 -18.74
CA SER A 69 -12.48 -12.08 -17.73
C SER A 69 -11.88 -11.42 -16.49
N ARG A 70 -11.90 -12.15 -15.37
CA ARG A 70 -11.20 -11.71 -14.15
C ARG A 70 -9.69 -11.58 -14.38
N LYS A 71 -9.10 -12.37 -15.30
CA LYS A 71 -7.68 -12.23 -15.70
C LYS A 71 -7.42 -10.86 -16.34
N ASP A 72 -8.28 -10.45 -17.27
CA ASP A 72 -8.18 -9.16 -17.96
C ASP A 72 -8.30 -7.98 -16.99
N ILE A 73 -9.30 -8.04 -16.09
CA ILE A 73 -9.47 -7.05 -15.01
C ILE A 73 -8.20 -6.96 -14.15
N LEU A 74 -7.66 -8.10 -13.70
CA LEU A 74 -6.50 -8.11 -12.82
C LEU A 74 -5.24 -7.51 -13.47
N TYR A 75 -5.01 -7.69 -14.78
CA TYR A 75 -3.94 -6.95 -15.46
C TYR A 75 -4.21 -5.43 -15.47
N SER A 76 -5.45 -5.00 -15.70
CA SER A 76 -5.80 -3.58 -15.74
C SER A 76 -5.58 -2.84 -14.40
N LEU A 77 -5.52 -3.58 -13.28
CA LEU A 77 -5.23 -3.07 -11.94
C LEU A 77 -3.73 -2.82 -11.67
N PHE A 78 -2.82 -3.27 -12.54
CA PHE A 78 -1.40 -2.95 -12.43
C PHE A 78 -1.09 -1.55 -12.96
N ASN A 79 -0.17 -0.85 -12.32
CA ASN A 79 0.42 0.37 -12.88
C ASN A 79 1.36 -0.02 -14.03
N LEU A 80 0.84 -0.03 -15.25
CA LEU A 80 1.54 -0.51 -16.45
C LEU A 80 2.77 0.32 -16.85
N ARG A 81 3.05 1.43 -16.16
CA ARG A 81 4.25 2.27 -16.32
C ARG A 81 5.32 2.01 -15.25
N SER A 82 5.07 1.10 -14.30
CA SER A 82 6.10 0.68 -13.33
C SER A 82 7.10 -0.25 -14.01
N ALA A 83 8.39 -0.05 -13.73
CA ALA A 83 9.49 -0.84 -14.30
C ALA A 83 9.98 -1.96 -13.36
N ASP A 84 9.36 -2.10 -12.18
CA ASP A 84 9.92 -2.87 -11.05
C ASP A 84 9.50 -4.35 -11.04
N TRP A 85 8.67 -4.79 -11.99
CA TRP A 85 8.29 -6.20 -12.16
C TRP A 85 8.46 -6.69 -13.60
N SER A 86 8.67 -8.00 -13.72
CA SER A 86 8.63 -8.70 -15.00
C SER A 86 7.21 -9.14 -15.36
N GLU A 87 6.93 -9.29 -16.66
CA GLU A 87 5.68 -9.88 -17.17
C GLU A 87 5.39 -11.24 -16.51
N ALA A 88 6.39 -12.14 -16.44
CA ALA A 88 6.27 -13.45 -15.79
C ALA A 88 5.89 -13.37 -14.30
N GLN A 89 6.32 -12.33 -13.59
CA GLN A 89 5.95 -12.12 -12.19
C GLN A 89 4.47 -11.71 -12.06
N VAL A 90 4.00 -10.81 -12.93
CA VAL A 90 2.59 -10.39 -13.02
C VAL A 90 1.71 -11.59 -13.41
N GLU A 91 2.11 -12.36 -14.42
CA GLU A 91 1.42 -13.60 -14.81
C GLU A 91 1.32 -14.60 -13.66
N THR A 92 2.41 -14.82 -12.92
CA THR A 92 2.42 -15.76 -11.78
C THR A 92 1.44 -15.31 -10.69
N PHE A 93 1.45 -14.03 -10.33
CA PHE A 93 0.51 -13.44 -9.37
C PHE A 93 -0.95 -13.58 -9.85
N ILE A 94 -1.25 -13.20 -11.09
CA ILE A 94 -2.62 -13.22 -11.62
C ILE A 94 -3.14 -14.65 -11.75
N ASN A 95 -2.35 -15.56 -12.31
CA ASN A 95 -2.73 -16.97 -12.46
C ASN A 95 -3.00 -17.63 -11.10
N GLN A 96 -2.26 -17.24 -10.04
CA GLN A 96 -2.54 -17.69 -8.68
C GLN A 96 -3.81 -17.05 -8.09
N ALA A 97 -4.04 -15.75 -8.31
CA ALA A 97 -5.23 -15.06 -7.80
C ALA A 97 -6.54 -15.62 -8.41
N ILE A 98 -6.51 -16.10 -9.65
CA ILE A 98 -7.63 -16.72 -10.38
C ILE A 98 -7.62 -18.26 -10.35
N ASP A 99 -6.80 -18.87 -9.49
CA ASP A 99 -6.72 -20.34 -9.42
C ASP A 99 -8.10 -20.96 -9.19
N ARG A 100 -8.36 -22.13 -9.79
CA ARG A 100 -9.69 -22.76 -9.78
C ARG A 100 -9.99 -23.49 -8.48
N GLU A 101 -8.98 -23.95 -7.76
CA GLU A 101 -9.12 -24.71 -6.52
C GLU A 101 -8.98 -23.79 -5.29
N CYS A 102 -8.11 -22.77 -5.38
CA CYS A 102 -7.85 -21.80 -4.33
C CYS A 102 -7.80 -20.35 -4.86
N PRO A 103 -8.93 -19.80 -5.39
CA PRO A 103 -8.99 -18.41 -5.83
C PRO A 103 -8.79 -17.45 -4.65
N ALA A 104 -7.89 -16.49 -4.79
CA ALA A 104 -7.69 -15.45 -3.79
C ALA A 104 -8.69 -14.30 -4.03
N PHE A 105 -9.36 -13.84 -2.97
CA PHE A 105 -10.24 -12.67 -2.98
C PHE A 105 -9.77 -11.70 -1.89
N LEU A 106 -9.98 -10.40 -2.12
CA LEU A 106 -9.75 -9.37 -1.10
C LEU A 106 -11.02 -9.20 -0.27
N ASP A 107 -10.86 -9.14 1.04
CA ASP A 107 -11.95 -8.92 1.99
C ASP A 107 -11.68 -7.63 2.76
N PHE A 108 -12.60 -6.67 2.67
CA PHE A 108 -12.54 -5.41 3.40
C PHE A 108 -12.66 -5.61 4.92
N GLU A 109 -13.49 -6.56 5.36
CA GLU A 109 -13.60 -6.92 6.79
C GLU A 109 -12.44 -7.81 7.27
N GLY A 110 -11.72 -8.41 6.32
CA GLY A 110 -10.63 -9.34 6.58
C GLY A 110 -9.45 -8.67 7.28
N ASP A 111 -8.73 -9.47 8.06
CA ASP A 111 -7.38 -9.12 8.48
C ASP A 111 -6.42 -9.05 7.27
N GLU A 112 -5.14 -8.74 7.53
CA GLU A 112 -4.07 -8.84 6.53
C GLU A 112 -4.15 -7.82 5.36
N TRP A 113 -4.73 -6.64 5.62
CA TRP A 113 -4.52 -5.43 4.82
C TRP A 113 -4.44 -4.16 5.68
N TYR A 114 -3.69 -3.16 5.20
CA TYR A 114 -3.34 -1.97 5.98
C TYR A 114 -3.28 -0.70 5.11
N ALA A 115 -3.71 0.43 5.65
CA ALA A 115 -3.50 1.74 5.06
C ALA A 115 -2.29 2.42 5.72
N LYS A 116 -1.24 2.71 4.96
CA LYS A 116 -0.12 3.56 5.39
C LYS A 116 -0.37 4.99 4.89
N VAL A 117 -0.66 5.88 5.83
CA VAL A 117 -1.01 7.28 5.59
C VAL A 117 0.20 8.15 5.89
N ASN A 118 0.87 8.65 4.86
CA ASN A 118 1.95 9.62 5.03
C ASN A 118 1.37 10.98 5.36
N CYS A 119 1.76 11.56 6.49
CA CYS A 119 1.22 12.82 6.95
C CYS A 119 2.30 13.76 7.47
N LYS A 120 1.93 15.04 7.53
CA LYS A 120 2.71 16.10 8.14
C LYS A 120 2.09 16.43 9.49
N VAL A 121 2.87 16.25 10.55
CA VAL A 121 2.50 16.65 11.92
C VAL A 121 3.30 17.89 12.32
N GLN A 122 2.71 18.74 13.15
CA GLN A 122 3.45 19.75 13.90
C GLN A 122 3.64 19.21 15.32
N PHE A 123 4.88 19.20 15.80
CA PHE A 123 5.24 18.82 17.16
C PHE A 123 6.10 19.90 17.79
N GLN A 124 5.67 20.44 18.94
CA GLN A 124 6.34 21.54 19.64
C GLN A 124 6.71 22.71 18.70
N GLY A 125 5.77 23.09 17.82
CA GLY A 125 5.94 24.15 16.82
C GLY A 125 6.73 23.76 15.56
N LYS A 126 7.51 22.67 15.57
CA LYS A 126 8.29 22.19 14.41
C LYS A 126 7.48 21.20 13.57
N ASN A 127 7.72 21.19 12.26
CA ASN A 127 7.03 20.29 11.32
C ASN A 127 7.84 19.01 11.07
N TYR A 128 7.19 17.86 11.11
CA TYR A 128 7.78 16.55 10.81
C TYR A 128 6.90 15.78 9.81
N LEU A 129 7.51 14.84 9.09
CA LEU A 129 6.81 13.86 8.26
C LEU A 129 6.83 12.51 8.99
N THR A 130 5.68 11.84 9.04
CA THR A 130 5.52 10.53 9.68
C THR A 130 4.53 9.71 8.88
N ASP A 131 4.64 8.39 8.94
CA ASP A 131 3.57 7.50 8.48
C ASP A 131 2.75 7.04 9.68
N LEU A 132 1.42 7.03 9.52
CA LEU A 132 0.50 6.32 10.39
C LEU A 132 0.04 5.06 9.65
N VAL A 133 0.09 3.90 10.31
CA VAL A 133 -0.45 2.65 9.76
C VAL A 133 -1.76 2.35 10.45
N LEU A 134 -2.81 2.17 9.65
CA LEU A 134 -4.13 1.83 10.09
C LEU A 134 -4.55 0.46 9.54
N LYS A 135 -5.43 -0.24 10.26
CA LYS A 135 -6.16 -1.42 9.77
C LYS A 135 -7.65 -1.28 10.06
N VAL A 136 -8.48 -2.09 9.41
CA VAL A 136 -9.87 -2.26 9.82
C VAL A 136 -9.93 -3.10 11.11
N ARG A 137 -10.78 -2.70 12.05
CA ARG A 137 -11.13 -3.44 13.28
C ARG A 137 -12.64 -3.64 13.29
N LYS A 138 -13.09 -4.83 13.69
CA LYS A 138 -14.48 -5.09 14.06
C LYS A 138 -14.66 -4.84 15.55
N ASP A 139 -15.57 -3.96 15.93
CA ASP A 139 -15.93 -3.70 17.33
C ASP A 139 -16.63 -4.94 17.92
N PRO A 140 -16.07 -5.60 18.95
CA PRO A 140 -16.66 -6.82 19.52
C PRO A 140 -18.06 -6.65 20.15
N ALA A 141 -18.50 -5.43 20.45
CA ALA A 141 -19.77 -5.16 21.13
C ALA A 141 -20.88 -4.68 20.18
N SER A 142 -20.54 -3.97 19.10
CA SER A 142 -21.51 -3.48 18.12
C SER A 142 -21.51 -4.28 16.81
N GLY A 143 -20.45 -5.03 16.53
CA GLY A 143 -20.21 -5.66 15.24
C GLY A 143 -19.83 -4.67 14.12
N GLY A 144 -19.83 -3.36 14.41
CA GLY A 144 -19.46 -2.32 13.46
C GLY A 144 -17.97 -2.35 13.13
N LEU A 145 -17.64 -1.97 11.91
CA LEU A 145 -16.26 -1.81 11.44
C LEU A 145 -15.77 -0.39 11.74
N GLU A 146 -14.46 -0.24 11.93
CA GLU A 146 -13.78 1.04 12.10
C GLU A 146 -12.32 0.95 11.62
N TRP A 147 -11.72 2.08 11.26
CA TRP A 147 -10.26 2.14 11.10
C TRP A 147 -9.58 2.44 12.44
N VAL A 148 -8.45 1.79 12.71
CA VAL A 148 -7.65 2.07 13.90
C VAL A 148 -6.17 2.21 13.58
N ILE A 149 -5.52 3.18 14.21
CA ILE A 149 -4.07 3.37 14.13
C ILE A 149 -3.40 2.26 14.95
N VAL A 150 -2.60 1.43 14.28
CA VAL A 150 -1.89 0.29 14.90
C VAL A 150 -0.40 0.53 15.06
N SER A 151 0.16 1.44 14.27
CA SER A 151 1.59 1.71 14.22
C SER A 151 1.85 3.13 13.71
N MET A 152 3.00 3.67 14.10
CA MET A 152 3.58 4.90 13.57
C MET A 152 5.01 4.57 13.11
N LEU A 153 5.43 5.15 11.97
CA LEU A 153 6.81 5.09 11.49
C LEU A 153 7.39 6.50 11.47
N HIS A 154 8.48 6.69 12.20
CA HIS A 154 9.26 7.91 12.19
C HIS A 154 10.71 7.63 12.62
N SER A 155 11.67 8.33 12.00
CA SER A 155 13.09 8.31 12.36
C SER A 155 13.50 9.59 13.10
N GLY A 156 14.16 9.47 14.25
CA GLY A 156 14.65 10.63 15.01
C GLY A 156 13.76 10.95 16.21
N VAL A 157 13.42 12.24 16.40
CA VAL A 157 12.87 12.83 17.64
C VAL A 157 11.86 11.97 18.42
N PHE A 158 10.87 11.36 17.76
CA PHE A 158 9.86 10.53 18.47
C PHE A 158 10.38 9.19 19.03
N ALA A 159 11.49 8.65 18.51
CA ALA A 159 12.04 7.36 18.97
C ALA A 159 12.64 7.41 20.39
N GLU A 160 12.98 8.61 20.86
CA GLU A 160 13.54 8.86 22.19
C GLU A 160 12.48 9.37 23.20
N LEU A 161 11.26 9.66 22.74
CA LEU A 161 10.19 10.27 23.55
C LEU A 161 9.25 9.23 24.18
N CYS A 162 9.02 9.37 25.48
CA CYS A 162 8.09 8.62 26.34
C CYS A 162 7.97 7.11 26.05
N GLN A 163 8.78 6.30 26.75
CA GLN A 163 8.59 4.85 26.84
C GLN A 163 7.52 4.43 27.87
N GLU A 164 7.03 5.37 28.69
CA GLU A 164 5.98 5.10 29.67
C GLU A 164 4.64 4.77 29.00
N PRO A 165 3.96 3.68 29.40
CA PRO A 165 2.69 3.31 28.80
C PRO A 165 1.66 4.42 29.00
N PHE A 166 1.04 4.87 27.91
CA PHE A 166 -0.10 5.77 28.01
C PHE A 166 -1.20 5.06 28.82
N PRO A 167 -1.72 5.67 29.91
CA PRO A 167 -2.79 5.08 30.70
C PRO A 167 -4.09 5.23 29.90
N TYR A 168 -4.25 4.38 28.88
CA TYR A 168 -5.39 4.35 27.99
C TYR A 168 -6.67 4.42 28.81
N ALA A 169 -7.37 5.55 28.71
CA ALA A 169 -8.67 5.71 29.33
C ALA A 169 -9.57 4.56 28.87
N LYS A 170 -10.43 4.06 29.75
CA LYS A 170 -11.40 3.02 29.40
C LYS A 170 -12.20 3.53 28.19
N ALA A 171 -11.96 2.93 27.02
CA ALA A 171 -12.37 3.45 25.72
C ALA A 171 -13.84 3.91 25.79
N ASN A 172 -14.04 5.22 25.67
CA ASN A 172 -15.36 5.81 25.83
C ASN A 172 -16.13 5.83 24.50
N ARG A 173 -15.43 5.47 23.41
CA ARG A 173 -15.95 5.22 22.06
C ARG A 173 -16.70 6.43 21.48
N LYS A 174 -16.26 7.64 21.83
CA LYS A 174 -16.79 8.89 21.29
C LYS A 174 -16.13 9.24 19.97
N LEU A 175 -14.85 8.90 19.82
CA LEU A 175 -14.10 9.12 18.61
C LEU A 175 -14.02 7.80 17.82
N PHE A 176 -14.33 7.89 16.52
CA PHE A 176 -14.52 6.76 15.63
C PHE A 176 -14.08 7.15 14.22
N LEU A 177 -13.23 6.33 13.59
CA LEU A 177 -12.87 6.50 12.18
C LEU A 177 -13.73 5.57 11.33
N SER A 178 -14.71 6.15 10.64
CA SER A 178 -15.66 5.42 9.79
C SER A 178 -14.95 4.49 8.81
N PRO A 179 -15.48 3.28 8.53
CA PRO A 179 -15.00 2.40 7.47
C PRO A 179 -14.74 3.12 6.15
N MET A 180 -15.63 4.05 5.77
CA MET A 180 -15.53 4.86 4.53
C MET A 180 -14.42 5.93 4.56
N SER A 181 -13.61 6.02 5.62
CA SER A 181 -12.58 7.06 5.77
C SER A 181 -11.53 7.01 4.66
N HIS A 182 -11.24 5.83 4.08
CA HIS A 182 -10.33 5.71 2.94
C HIS A 182 -10.84 6.50 1.71
N GLY A 183 -12.14 6.45 1.41
CA GLY A 183 -12.76 7.18 0.30
C GLY A 183 -12.78 8.70 0.50
N ALA A 184 -12.65 9.15 1.76
CA ALA A 184 -12.49 10.55 2.15
C ALA A 184 -11.02 10.93 2.46
N ASN A 185 -10.05 10.17 1.92
CA ASN A 185 -8.60 10.35 2.12
C ASN A 185 -8.18 10.51 3.59
N PHE A 186 -8.84 9.77 4.49
CA PHE A 186 -8.68 9.83 5.95
C PHE A 186 -8.74 11.25 6.56
N SER A 187 -9.46 12.18 5.93
CA SER A 187 -9.65 13.55 6.44
C SER A 187 -10.23 13.62 7.87
N SER A 188 -10.95 12.59 8.30
CA SER A 188 -11.42 12.35 9.67
C SER A 188 -10.28 12.29 10.71
N LEU A 189 -9.05 11.91 10.33
CA LEU A 189 -7.88 11.92 11.22
C LEU A 189 -7.57 13.31 11.76
N LYS A 190 -7.86 14.39 11.02
CA LYS A 190 -7.61 15.74 11.54
C LYS A 190 -8.45 16.01 12.79
N ARG A 191 -9.74 15.68 12.73
CA ARG A 191 -10.67 15.77 13.86
C ARG A 191 -10.25 14.84 15.01
N ALA A 192 -9.67 13.68 14.71
CA ALA A 192 -9.14 12.77 15.73
C ALA A 192 -8.01 13.43 16.54
N PHE A 193 -7.02 14.02 15.88
CA PHE A 193 -5.93 14.76 16.55
C PHE A 193 -6.43 16.02 17.29
N GLU A 194 -7.53 16.62 16.86
CA GLU A 194 -8.18 17.76 17.56
C GLU A 194 -8.98 17.34 18.82
N ASP A 195 -9.26 16.03 19.02
CA ASP A 195 -9.91 15.49 20.22
C ASP A 195 -8.91 14.79 21.15
N GLU A 196 -8.00 15.58 21.71
CA GLU A 196 -6.88 15.19 22.60
C GLU A 196 -7.26 14.15 23.67
N LYS A 197 -8.49 14.24 24.21
CA LYS A 197 -8.97 13.41 25.32
C LYS A 197 -9.53 12.06 24.89
N ASN A 198 -9.99 11.93 23.66
CA ASN A 198 -10.59 10.71 23.12
C ASN A 198 -9.75 10.09 21.99
N PHE A 199 -8.63 10.71 21.59
CA PHE A 199 -7.74 10.24 20.51
C PHE A 199 -7.40 8.75 20.62
N SER A 200 -7.19 8.23 21.83
CA SER A 200 -6.92 6.81 22.07
C SER A 200 -8.02 5.84 21.61
N ASP A 201 -9.28 6.26 21.47
CA ASP A 201 -10.37 5.39 21.00
C ASP A 201 -10.08 4.86 19.58
N CYS A 202 -9.45 5.68 18.71
CA CYS A 202 -9.09 5.32 17.34
C CYS A 202 -7.75 4.58 17.21
N MET A 203 -7.19 4.07 18.32
CA MET A 203 -5.88 3.41 18.38
C MET A 203 -6.00 1.96 18.83
N GLU A 204 -5.04 1.12 18.45
CA GLU A 204 -4.92 -0.23 18.98
C GLU A 204 -4.19 -0.23 20.34
N LEU A 205 -4.98 -0.19 21.42
CA LEU A 205 -4.53 -0.12 22.82
C LEU A 205 -3.55 -1.23 23.27
N LYS A 206 -3.40 -2.28 22.47
CA LYS A 206 -2.49 -3.43 22.71
C LYS A 206 -1.34 -3.50 21.71
N SER A 207 -1.11 -2.43 20.92
CA SER A 207 0.01 -2.39 20.00
C SER A 207 1.33 -2.54 20.74
N ARG A 208 2.28 -3.23 20.09
CA ARG A 208 3.65 -3.40 20.58
C ARG A 208 4.60 -2.34 20.00
N ASN A 209 4.08 -1.39 19.22
CA ASN A 209 4.84 -0.26 18.69
C ASN A 209 4.93 0.85 19.76
N PRO A 210 6.11 1.15 20.33
CA PRO A 210 6.25 2.16 21.37
C PRO A 210 5.91 3.59 20.89
N LEU A 211 6.15 3.89 19.61
CA LEU A 211 5.80 5.18 19.01
C LEU A 211 4.30 5.45 19.04
N LEU A 212 3.46 4.40 19.14
CA LEU A 212 2.02 4.57 19.29
C LEU A 212 1.64 5.12 20.68
N ASN A 213 2.40 4.78 21.73
CA ASN A 213 2.25 5.40 23.05
C ASN A 213 2.76 6.84 23.04
N THR A 214 3.90 7.10 22.40
CA THR A 214 4.43 8.46 22.20
C THR A 214 3.41 9.34 21.48
N LEU A 215 2.81 8.85 20.41
CA LEU A 215 1.75 9.54 19.66
C LEU A 215 0.54 9.86 20.55
N ALA A 216 0.05 8.89 21.32
CA ALA A 216 -1.07 9.10 22.25
C ALA A 216 -0.76 10.16 23.31
N TRP A 217 0.44 10.11 23.91
CA TRP A 217 0.90 11.09 24.90
C TRP A 217 0.98 12.51 24.32
N GLU A 218 1.65 12.68 23.18
CA GLU A 218 1.92 14.02 22.65
C GLU A 218 0.66 14.67 22.04
N VAL A 219 -0.31 13.88 21.56
CA VAL A 219 -1.65 14.38 21.21
C VAL A 219 -2.44 14.74 22.48
N TYR A 220 -2.43 13.88 23.51
CA TYR A 220 -3.12 14.17 24.78
C TYR A 220 -2.61 15.43 25.50
N LEU A 221 -1.31 15.74 25.35
CA LEU A 221 -0.68 16.95 25.89
C LEU A 221 -0.89 18.20 25.02
N GLY A 222 -1.54 18.09 23.85
CA GLY A 222 -1.66 19.19 22.88
C GLY A 222 -0.34 19.57 22.18
N ASN A 223 0.71 18.76 22.35
CA ASN A 223 2.04 19.00 21.78
C ASN A 223 2.13 18.62 20.29
N MET A 224 1.28 17.70 19.83
CA MET A 224 1.25 17.21 18.44
C MET A 224 -0.09 17.43 17.76
N THR A 225 -0.06 18.05 16.57
CA THR A 225 -1.24 18.28 15.73
C THR A 225 -1.05 17.77 14.30
N LEU A 226 -2.11 17.25 13.69
CA LEU A 226 -2.10 16.82 12.29
C LEU A 226 -2.29 18.03 11.36
N MET A 227 -1.29 18.36 10.56
CA MET A 227 -1.32 19.52 9.67
C MET A 227 -1.93 19.20 8.31
N ARG A 228 -1.56 18.06 7.72
CA ARG A 228 -2.14 17.54 6.47
C ARG A 228 -1.76 16.07 6.25
N ILE A 229 -2.55 15.38 5.43
CA ILE A 229 -2.18 14.11 4.80
C ILE A 229 -1.50 14.43 3.47
N ASN A 230 -0.44 13.71 3.12
CA ASN A 230 0.33 13.90 1.87
C ASN A 230 0.00 12.82 0.84
N SER A 231 -0.03 11.55 1.26
CA SER A 231 -0.34 10.39 0.42
C SER A 231 -0.83 9.21 1.26
N ILE A 232 -1.42 8.23 0.59
CA ILE A 232 -1.93 6.99 1.19
C ILE A 232 -1.47 5.83 0.31
N GLU A 233 -1.04 4.74 0.94
CA GLU A 233 -0.72 3.47 0.29
C GLU A 233 -1.52 2.36 0.97
N PHE A 234 -2.12 1.44 0.21
CA PHE A 234 -2.76 0.25 0.77
C PHE A 234 -1.87 -0.96 0.55
N HIS A 235 -1.53 -1.65 1.64
CA HIS A 235 -0.62 -2.79 1.69
C HIS A 235 -1.45 -4.04 1.92
N PHE A 236 -1.51 -4.93 0.94
CA PHE A 236 -2.34 -6.15 0.96
C PHE A 236 -1.47 -7.40 1.09
N PHE A 237 -1.93 -8.33 1.94
CA PHE A 237 -1.29 -9.61 2.24
C PHE A 237 -2.25 -10.80 2.05
N GLN A 238 -3.44 -10.54 1.49
CA GLN A 238 -4.54 -11.51 1.33
C GLN A 238 -4.36 -12.49 0.16
N VAL A 239 -3.35 -12.30 -0.70
CA VAL A 239 -2.96 -13.26 -1.75
C VAL A 239 -1.76 -14.08 -1.23
N PRO A 240 -1.90 -15.40 -1.00
CA PRO A 240 -0.86 -16.19 -0.33
C PRO A 240 0.51 -16.10 -0.99
N GLY A 241 1.55 -15.78 -0.20
CA GLY A 241 2.93 -15.68 -0.70
C GLY A 241 3.26 -14.39 -1.46
N TRP A 242 2.34 -13.43 -1.51
CA TRP A 242 2.53 -12.13 -2.15
C TRP A 242 2.25 -10.97 -1.20
N VAL A 243 2.98 -9.88 -1.41
CA VAL A 243 2.64 -8.55 -0.91
C VAL A 243 2.47 -7.65 -2.11
N PHE A 244 1.39 -6.88 -2.16
CA PHE A 244 1.23 -5.84 -3.17
C PHE A 244 0.78 -4.52 -2.54
N VAL A 245 1.26 -3.42 -3.12
CA VAL A 245 0.99 -2.06 -2.64
C VAL A 245 0.19 -1.32 -3.69
N VAL A 246 -1.01 -0.90 -3.33
CA VAL A 246 -1.89 -0.08 -4.16
C VAL A 246 -1.67 1.39 -3.81
N LYS A 247 -1.41 2.22 -4.82
CA LYS A 247 -1.19 3.66 -4.68
C LYS A 247 -2.07 4.41 -5.66
N GLN A 248 -2.38 5.67 -5.33
CA GLN A 248 -3.03 6.57 -6.28
C GLN A 248 -2.00 7.05 -7.31
N VAL A 249 -2.26 6.76 -8.58
CA VAL A 249 -1.42 7.12 -9.73
C VAL A 249 -2.19 8.13 -10.59
N PRO A 250 -2.02 9.45 -10.35
CA PRO A 250 -2.72 10.48 -11.11
C PRO A 250 -2.03 10.74 -12.45
N ARG A 251 -2.74 10.51 -13.56
CA ARG A 251 -2.29 10.86 -14.91
C ARG A 251 -3.45 10.98 -15.91
N GLU A 252 -3.22 11.71 -16.99
CA GLU A 252 -4.14 11.90 -18.13
C GLU A 252 -4.10 10.69 -19.08
N ASP A 253 -4.25 9.48 -18.54
CA ASP A 253 -4.55 8.28 -19.32
C ASP A 253 -5.55 7.39 -18.56
N PHE A 254 -5.90 6.25 -19.17
CA PHE A 254 -6.95 5.38 -18.68
C PHE A 254 -6.53 4.35 -17.60
N ASN A 255 -5.23 4.09 -17.43
CA ASN A 255 -4.70 3.25 -16.36
C ASN A 255 -4.29 4.20 -15.23
N THR A 256 -5.28 4.81 -14.58
CA THR A 256 -5.13 5.91 -13.63
C THR A 256 -6.00 5.64 -12.40
N GLY A 257 -5.73 6.33 -11.29
CA GLY A 257 -6.40 6.08 -10.00
C GLY A 257 -5.66 5.06 -9.14
N TRP A 258 -6.38 4.19 -8.41
CA TRP A 258 -5.78 3.22 -7.47
C TRP A 258 -5.26 1.98 -8.19
N LEU A 259 -3.94 1.81 -8.24
CA LEU A 259 -3.28 0.72 -8.98
C LEU A 259 -2.21 0.02 -8.16
N ILE A 260 -2.04 -1.29 -8.36
CA ILE A 260 -0.88 -2.04 -7.88
C ILE A 260 0.36 -1.36 -8.44
N SER A 261 1.17 -0.80 -7.54
CA SER A 261 2.34 0.00 -7.85
C SER A 261 3.63 -0.61 -7.30
N GLU A 262 3.54 -1.59 -6.40
CA GLU A 262 4.64 -2.47 -5.99
C GLU A 262 4.11 -3.91 -5.84
N LEU A 263 4.93 -4.91 -6.18
CA LEU A 263 4.59 -6.32 -6.07
C LEU A 263 5.84 -7.11 -5.61
N TYR A 264 5.72 -7.83 -4.50
CA TYR A 264 6.80 -8.63 -3.92
C TYR A 264 6.34 -10.07 -3.65
N PRO A 265 7.09 -11.10 -4.08
CA PRO A 265 6.94 -12.41 -3.48
C PRO A 265 7.46 -12.33 -2.03
N ALA A 266 6.70 -12.86 -1.07
CA ALA A 266 7.13 -12.93 0.32
C ALA A 266 6.44 -14.07 1.06
N VAL A 267 7.23 -14.99 1.62
CA VAL A 267 6.73 -16.10 2.45
C VAL A 267 7.39 -16.10 3.82
N GLY A 268 6.61 -16.42 4.86
CA GLY A 268 7.09 -16.62 6.24
C GLY A 268 8.01 -15.50 6.75
N PRO A 269 9.33 -15.72 6.91
CA PRO A 269 10.27 -14.70 7.40
C PRO A 269 10.31 -13.42 6.57
N GLU A 270 10.12 -13.50 5.25
CA GLU A 270 10.17 -12.33 4.36
C GLU A 270 8.95 -11.43 4.55
N LEU A 271 7.77 -12.05 4.68
CA LEU A 271 6.51 -11.37 5.00
C LEU A 271 6.60 -10.65 6.37
N ALA A 272 7.11 -11.35 7.39
CA ALA A 272 7.32 -10.76 8.72
C ALA A 272 8.35 -9.60 8.68
N LYS A 273 9.41 -9.73 7.87
CA LYS A 273 10.41 -8.67 7.65
C LYS A 273 9.79 -7.47 6.94
N TYR A 274 8.94 -7.68 5.93
CA TYR A 274 8.22 -6.61 5.24
C TYR A 274 7.31 -5.85 6.22
N LYS A 275 6.47 -6.57 6.97
CA LYS A 275 5.60 -5.99 8.00
C LYS A 275 6.38 -5.14 9.02
N LEU A 276 7.54 -5.62 9.46
CA LEU A 276 8.38 -4.88 10.42
C LEU A 276 9.03 -3.64 9.80
N ILE A 277 9.56 -3.71 8.58
CA ILE A 277 10.29 -2.59 7.95
C ILE A 277 9.34 -1.56 7.36
N SER A 278 8.34 -2.00 6.59
CA SER A 278 7.46 -1.13 5.78
C SER A 278 6.27 -0.59 6.57
N LEU A 279 5.86 -1.27 7.65
CA LEU A 279 4.67 -0.94 8.45
C LEU A 279 4.95 -0.87 9.97
N ASN A 280 6.12 -1.26 10.47
CA ASN A 280 6.46 -1.30 11.90
C ASN A 280 5.41 -2.04 12.75
N ILE A 281 4.93 -3.18 12.21
CA ILE A 281 4.05 -4.15 12.87
C ILE A 281 4.74 -5.53 12.93
N LYS A 282 4.19 -6.45 13.72
CA LYS A 282 4.68 -7.83 13.88
C LYS A 282 3.70 -8.84 13.31
#